data_AF-A0A411DPF2-F1
#
_entry.id   AF-A0A411DPF2-F1
#
_cell.length_a   1.000
_cell.length_b   1.000
_cell.length_c   1.000
_cell.angle_alpha   90.00
_cell.angle_beta   90.00
_cell.angle_gamma   90.00
#
_symmetry.space_group_name_H-M   'P 1'
#
loop_
_entity.id
_entity.type
_entity.pdbx_description
1 polymer ?
#
loop_
_entity_poly.entity_id
_entity_poly.type
_entity_poly.pdbx_seq_one_letter_code
_entity_poly.pdbx_strand_id
1 'polypeptide(L)'
;MISLKKILLVIFAFSSTLFLAQKRNEPVNLQIKGDYTHLPTSAVFPVLWSGFQREEIVSYDLQNKHIVVSYVQQHRKKSKTVLTFYIYPKKLVDNQLLRDEFSIYETVLNQNSNKSVDLKPMFGNVSNDKVKVNYIYSIFDHSMGERDFFKGVKYTDKKSLLSIYECGGWGFKIRGSSDEMTHDQLSELKNKAETYFGVLDIAAKKTLPISHTPDIILSPVIKRDSMMTNAVLASVYAKIKWLGENADKKELLTGFNDMNIESEVYAIDKMIEFYKTHETKWPIHEDTKKYFGEIIRLADNRKIKDHLYDKYKRLIRYDEGEANKEEYLQFKTEKNITESTNEILYKIYYQIE
;
A
#
# COMPACT_ATOMS: atom_id res chain seq x y z
N MET A 1 29.06 29.50 39.34
CA MET A 1 28.87 28.05 39.58
C MET A 1 27.42 27.68 39.31
N ILE A 2 27.12 27.13 38.12
CA ILE A 2 25.81 26.49 37.89
C ILE A 2 25.78 25.25 38.76
N SER A 3 24.89 25.24 39.75
CA SER A 3 24.73 24.12 40.68
C SER A 3 24.49 22.82 39.89
N LEU A 4 25.23 21.75 40.22
CA LEU A 4 25.07 20.41 39.65
C LEU A 4 23.59 19.95 39.62
N LYS A 5 22.78 20.43 40.58
CA LYS A 5 21.32 20.18 40.65
C LYS A 5 20.54 20.78 39.47
N LYS A 6 20.94 21.94 38.94
CA LYS A 6 20.28 22.57 37.78
C LYS A 6 20.60 21.83 36.48
N ILE A 7 21.81 21.28 36.36
CA ILE A 7 22.23 20.47 35.20
C ILE A 7 21.49 19.13 35.21
N LEU A 8 21.37 18.47 36.37
CA LEU A 8 20.64 17.20 36.49
C LEU A 8 19.15 17.33 36.13
N LEU A 9 18.52 18.45 36.51
CA LEU A 9 17.11 18.72 36.24
C LEU A 9 16.85 18.98 34.75
N VAL A 10 17.81 19.62 34.05
CA VAL A 10 17.78 19.78 32.59
C VAL A 10 18.00 18.44 31.89
N ILE A 11 18.94 17.61 32.34
CA ILE A 11 19.16 16.26 31.78
C ILE A 11 17.94 15.35 31.98
N PHE A 12 17.26 15.43 33.13
CA PHE A 12 16.04 14.68 33.40
C PHE A 12 14.83 15.18 32.58
N ALA A 13 14.78 16.48 32.31
CA ALA A 13 13.79 17.06 31.39
C ALA A 13 14.03 16.60 29.94
N PHE A 14 15.29 16.56 29.49
CA PHE A 14 15.64 16.10 28.14
C PHE A 14 15.52 14.56 27.96
N SER A 15 15.72 13.75 28.99
CA SER A 15 15.50 12.30 28.90
C SER A 15 14.01 11.95 28.81
N SER A 16 13.12 12.77 29.37
CA SER A 16 11.67 12.59 29.24
C SER A 16 11.13 12.89 27.83
N THR A 17 11.87 13.64 27.00
CA THR A 17 11.51 13.89 25.59
C THR A 17 12.01 12.80 24.63
N LEU A 18 12.80 11.82 25.09
CA LEU A 18 13.29 10.70 24.27
C LEU A 18 12.32 9.50 24.22
N PHE A 19 11.10 9.62 24.75
CA PHE A 19 10.03 8.63 24.54
C PHE A 19 9.42 8.70 23.13
N LEU A 20 10.24 8.95 22.10
CA LEU A 20 9.85 8.82 20.71
C LEU A 20 9.73 7.33 20.37
N ALA A 21 8.49 6.85 20.25
CA ALA A 21 8.12 5.58 19.62
C ALA A 21 8.96 4.35 20.05
N GLN A 22 9.11 4.10 21.35
CA GLN A 22 9.66 2.84 21.82
C GLN A 22 8.70 1.70 21.45
N LYS A 23 9.16 0.82 20.55
CA LYS A 23 8.48 -0.44 20.24
C LYS A 23 8.40 -1.30 21.49
N ARG A 24 7.29 -2.02 21.67
CA ARG A 24 7.25 -3.07 22.68
C ARG A 24 8.18 -4.20 22.25
N ASN A 25 8.80 -4.88 23.20
CA ASN A 25 9.57 -6.09 22.91
C ASN A 25 8.64 -7.19 22.36
N GLU A 26 7.39 -7.23 22.84
CA GLU A 26 6.35 -8.14 22.37
C GLU A 26 4.99 -7.44 22.31
N PRO A 27 4.08 -7.85 21.41
CA PRO A 27 2.71 -7.31 21.37
C PRO A 27 1.95 -7.61 22.67
N VAL A 28 1.11 -6.68 23.13
CA VAL A 28 0.34 -6.81 24.37
C VAL A 28 -1.16 -6.72 24.08
N ASN A 29 -1.93 -7.69 24.56
CA ASN A 29 -3.39 -7.63 24.53
C ASN A 29 -3.91 -6.69 25.65
N LEU A 30 -4.54 -5.60 25.25
CA LEU A 30 -5.07 -4.57 26.13
C LEU A 30 -6.35 -5.05 26.83
N GLN A 31 -6.34 -5.04 28.16
CA GLN A 31 -7.48 -5.48 28.99
C GLN A 31 -8.56 -4.39 29.10
N ILE A 32 -9.25 -4.10 28.00
CA ILE A 32 -10.30 -3.07 27.94
C ILE A 32 -11.69 -3.72 28.00
N LYS A 33 -12.45 -3.43 29.06
CA LYS A 33 -13.79 -4.01 29.29
C LYS A 33 -14.93 -3.29 28.55
N GLY A 34 -14.76 -2.00 28.23
CA GLY A 34 -15.75 -1.17 27.55
C GLY A 34 -15.31 -0.79 26.15
N ASP A 35 -15.92 0.26 25.59
CA ASP A 35 -15.50 0.81 24.30
C ASP A 35 -14.04 1.28 24.37
N TYR A 36 -13.30 1.03 23.31
CA TYR A 36 -11.91 1.44 23.20
C TYR A 36 -11.80 2.57 22.18
N THR A 37 -11.27 3.71 22.61
CA THR A 37 -10.96 4.81 21.68
C THR A 37 -9.47 4.78 21.37
N HIS A 38 -9.13 4.58 20.10
CA HIS A 38 -7.76 4.77 19.63
C HIS A 38 -7.47 6.27 19.57
N LEU A 39 -6.95 6.82 20.67
CA LEU A 39 -6.75 8.27 20.86
C LEU A 39 -6.08 8.98 19.68
N PRO A 40 -4.99 8.45 19.07
CA PRO A 40 -4.31 9.13 17.97
C PRO A 40 -5.18 9.36 16.73
N THR A 41 -6.14 8.47 16.45
CA THR A 41 -7.03 8.60 15.29
C THR A 41 -8.46 8.96 15.67
N SER A 42 -8.78 8.95 16.96
CA SER A 42 -10.14 9.09 17.50
C SER A 42 -11.12 7.99 17.07
N ALA A 43 -10.65 6.90 16.47
CA ALA A 43 -11.50 5.78 16.07
C ALA A 43 -12.01 5.03 17.31
N VAL A 44 -13.32 4.77 17.36
CA VAL A 44 -13.97 4.08 18.47
C VAL A 44 -14.28 2.64 18.09
N PHE A 45 -13.76 1.72 18.89
CA PHE A 45 -13.96 0.28 18.79
C PHE A 45 -14.88 -0.18 19.92
N PRO A 46 -16.19 -0.27 19.69
CA PRO A 46 -17.13 -0.65 20.74
C PRO A 46 -17.01 -2.13 21.11
N VAL A 47 -17.55 -2.53 22.27
CA VAL A 47 -17.57 -3.94 22.67
C VAL A 47 -18.38 -4.81 21.71
N LEU A 48 -19.51 -4.29 21.21
CA LEU A 48 -20.38 -4.95 20.24
C LEU A 48 -20.59 -4.02 19.05
N TRP A 49 -20.33 -4.52 17.84
CA TRP A 49 -20.54 -3.77 16.60
C TRP A 49 -21.23 -4.64 15.56
N SER A 50 -22.42 -4.24 15.11
CA SER A 50 -23.14 -4.94 14.03
C SER A 50 -23.31 -6.46 14.25
N GLY A 51 -23.50 -6.89 15.51
CA GLY A 51 -23.61 -8.30 15.87
C GLY A 51 -22.26 -9.03 16.01
N PHE A 52 -21.14 -8.35 15.81
CA PHE A 52 -19.81 -8.85 16.13
C PHE A 52 -19.39 -8.43 17.54
N GLN A 53 -18.91 -9.39 18.32
CA GLN A 53 -18.32 -9.18 19.63
C GLN A 53 -16.82 -8.89 19.47
N ARG A 54 -16.32 -7.81 20.08
CA ARG A 54 -14.88 -7.54 20.13
C ARG A 54 -14.20 -8.60 21.00
N GLU A 55 -13.20 -9.28 20.44
CA GLU A 55 -12.47 -10.36 21.10
C GLU A 55 -11.17 -9.84 21.75
N GLU A 56 -10.40 -9.04 21.01
CA GLU A 56 -9.09 -8.59 21.46
C GLU A 56 -8.71 -7.23 20.87
N ILE A 57 -7.79 -6.55 21.58
CA ILE A 57 -7.10 -5.35 21.12
C ILE A 57 -5.61 -5.56 21.40
N VAL A 58 -4.84 -5.82 20.37
CA VAL A 58 -3.40 -6.04 20.49
C VAL A 58 -2.66 -4.75 20.15
N SER A 59 -1.78 -4.31 21.04
CA SER A 59 -0.93 -3.13 20.85
C SER A 59 0.52 -3.53 20.64
N TYR A 60 1.19 -2.91 19.68
CA TYR A 60 2.58 -3.21 19.28
C TYR A 60 3.59 -2.16 19.75
N ASP A 61 3.13 -1.03 20.28
CA ASP A 61 3.97 0.04 20.82
C ASP A 61 3.43 0.56 22.15
N LEU A 62 4.30 1.20 22.94
CA LEU A 62 3.93 1.67 24.28
C LEU A 62 2.88 2.80 24.24
N GLN A 63 2.80 3.55 23.14
CA GLN A 63 1.85 4.65 22.96
C GLN A 63 0.51 4.16 22.38
N ASN A 64 0.39 2.87 22.09
CA ASN A 64 -0.77 2.24 21.46
C ASN A 64 -1.19 2.95 20.16
N LYS A 65 -0.21 3.38 19.34
CA LYS A 65 -0.44 3.97 18.01
C LYS A 65 -0.61 2.90 16.92
N HIS A 66 0.02 1.76 17.12
CA HIS A 66 -0.06 0.56 16.31
C HIS A 66 -0.89 -0.47 17.07
N ILE A 67 -2.12 -0.63 16.63
CA ILE A 67 -3.10 -1.54 17.20
C ILE A 67 -3.68 -2.48 16.15
N VAL A 68 -4.11 -3.63 16.62
CA VAL A 68 -4.92 -4.60 15.89
C VAL A 68 -6.15 -4.93 16.73
N VAL A 69 -7.33 -4.78 16.14
CA VAL A 69 -8.60 -5.04 16.83
C VAL A 69 -9.35 -6.14 16.10
N SER A 70 -9.69 -7.21 16.82
CA SER A 70 -10.41 -8.36 16.25
C SER A 70 -11.84 -8.43 16.79
N TYR A 71 -12.78 -8.67 15.89
CA TYR A 71 -14.20 -8.84 16.12
C TYR A 71 -14.63 -10.23 15.62
N VAL A 72 -15.49 -10.92 16.38
CA VAL A 72 -15.99 -12.23 16.03
C VAL A 72 -17.51 -12.24 16.07
N GLN A 73 -18.11 -12.78 15.01
CA GLN A 73 -19.50 -13.15 14.96
C GLN A 73 -19.59 -14.68 14.86
N GLN A 74 -20.13 -15.31 15.90
CA GLN A 74 -20.34 -16.75 15.94
C GLN A 74 -21.72 -17.08 15.34
N HIS A 75 -21.75 -17.86 14.25
CA HIS A 75 -23.01 -18.29 13.61
C HIS A 75 -23.52 -19.60 14.21
N ARG A 76 -22.61 -20.57 14.36
CA ARG A 76 -22.86 -21.90 14.96
C ARG A 76 -21.62 -22.34 15.74
N LYS A 77 -21.68 -23.38 16.57
CA LYS A 77 -20.54 -23.86 17.40
C LYS A 77 -19.18 -23.98 16.68
N LYS A 78 -19.16 -24.25 15.37
CA LYS A 78 -17.92 -24.42 14.57
C LYS A 78 -17.76 -23.41 13.43
N SER A 79 -18.68 -22.46 13.28
CA SER A 79 -18.73 -21.51 12.17
C SER A 79 -18.73 -20.09 12.69
N LYS A 80 -17.76 -19.30 12.25
CA LYS A 80 -17.58 -17.91 12.66
C LYS A 80 -17.17 -17.02 11.49
N THR A 81 -17.40 -15.72 11.69
CA THR A 81 -16.78 -14.67 10.89
C THR A 81 -15.87 -13.85 11.79
N VAL A 82 -14.64 -13.65 11.36
CA VAL A 82 -13.64 -12.83 12.05
C VAL A 82 -13.38 -11.60 11.20
N LEU A 83 -13.41 -10.43 11.84
CA LEU A 83 -13.10 -9.15 11.22
C LEU A 83 -11.99 -8.48 12.03
N THR A 84 -10.87 -8.19 11.39
CA THR A 84 -9.69 -7.62 12.02
C THR A 84 -9.32 -6.30 11.38
N PHE A 85 -9.16 -5.28 12.23
CA PHE A 85 -8.74 -3.94 11.85
C PHE A 85 -7.29 -3.72 12.26
N TYR A 86 -6.49 -3.16 11.36
CA TYR A 86 -5.12 -2.75 11.64
C TYR A 86 -5.05 -1.23 11.51
N ILE A 87 -4.54 -0.57 12.55
CA ILE A 87 -4.22 0.87 12.52
C ILE A 87 -2.79 1.04 12.99
N TYR A 88 -1.97 1.72 12.20
CA TYR A 88 -0.56 1.92 12.56
C TYR A 88 0.03 3.16 11.90
N PRO A 89 0.98 3.87 12.55
CA PRO A 89 1.57 5.07 11.97
C PRO A 89 2.54 4.71 10.83
N LYS A 90 2.52 5.53 9.78
CA LYS A 90 3.51 5.53 8.70
C LYS A 90 4.52 6.64 8.93
N LYS A 91 5.80 6.33 8.69
CA LYS A 91 6.89 7.33 8.67
C LYS A 91 7.17 7.84 7.26
N LEU A 92 6.83 7.03 6.27
CA LEU A 92 7.08 7.27 4.86
C LEU A 92 5.89 6.75 4.08
N VAL A 93 5.44 7.53 3.11
CA VAL A 93 4.40 7.16 2.15
C VAL A 93 4.96 7.39 0.75
N ASP A 94 5.14 6.31 0.00
CA ASP A 94 5.58 6.34 -1.39
C ASP A 94 4.44 5.99 -2.35
N ASN A 95 4.60 6.39 -3.60
CA ASN A 95 3.62 6.19 -4.66
C ASN A 95 3.29 4.72 -4.99
N GLN A 96 4.07 3.75 -4.50
CA GLN A 96 3.81 2.31 -4.72
C GLN A 96 3.25 1.61 -3.48
N LEU A 97 3.04 2.32 -2.37
CA LEU A 97 2.72 1.74 -1.06
C LEU A 97 1.53 0.76 -1.11
N LEU A 98 0.41 1.14 -1.72
CA LEU A 98 -0.77 0.28 -1.81
C LEU A 98 -0.49 -1.03 -2.57
N ARG A 99 0.24 -0.93 -3.69
CA ARG A 99 0.64 -2.08 -4.50
C ARG A 99 1.54 -3.02 -3.72
N ASP A 100 2.55 -2.47 -3.06
CA ASP A 100 3.52 -3.23 -2.28
C ASP A 100 2.82 -3.97 -1.13
N GLU A 101 1.95 -3.29 -0.37
CA GLU A 101 1.22 -3.93 0.72
C GLU A 101 0.27 -5.05 0.26
N PHE A 102 -0.38 -4.87 -0.89
CA PHE A 102 -1.26 -5.89 -1.45
C PHE A 102 -0.46 -7.11 -1.94
N SER A 103 0.64 -6.89 -2.66
CA SER A 103 1.50 -7.97 -3.17
C SER A 103 2.21 -8.75 -2.04
N ILE A 104 2.66 -8.05 -0.99
CA ILE A 104 3.21 -8.69 0.21
C ILE A 104 2.14 -9.57 0.86
N TYR A 105 0.89 -9.12 0.92
CA TYR A 105 -0.17 -9.92 1.49
C TYR A 105 -0.45 -11.18 0.68
N GLU A 106 -0.55 -11.08 -0.65
CA GLU A 106 -0.70 -12.24 -1.54
C GLU A 106 0.42 -13.26 -1.33
N THR A 107 1.67 -12.77 -1.23
CA THR A 107 2.84 -13.61 -0.98
C THR A 107 2.70 -14.38 0.33
N VAL A 108 2.38 -13.68 1.43
CA VAL A 108 2.22 -14.30 2.75
C VAL A 108 1.02 -15.24 2.78
N LEU A 109 -0.07 -14.89 2.11
CA LEU A 109 -1.26 -15.73 2.00
C LEU A 109 -0.92 -17.09 1.35
N ASN A 110 -0.25 -17.05 0.20
CA ASN A 110 0.12 -18.25 -0.55
C ASN A 110 1.18 -19.11 0.15
N GLN A 111 2.04 -18.52 0.99
CA GLN A 111 2.96 -19.29 1.85
C GLN A 111 2.23 -20.07 2.96
N ASN A 112 1.05 -19.61 3.38
CA ASN A 112 0.27 -20.20 4.49
C ASN A 112 -0.97 -20.97 4.01
N SER A 113 -1.14 -21.14 2.70
CA SER A 113 -2.24 -21.90 2.10
C SER A 113 -1.72 -23.16 1.41
N ASN A 114 -2.56 -24.20 1.37
CA ASN A 114 -2.30 -25.39 0.56
C ASN A 114 -2.85 -25.29 -0.87
N LYS A 115 -3.46 -24.15 -1.23
CA LYS A 115 -3.95 -23.83 -2.57
C LYS A 115 -3.39 -22.48 -2.97
N SER A 116 -2.90 -22.36 -4.20
CA SER A 116 -2.54 -21.05 -4.75
C SER A 116 -3.81 -20.20 -4.89
N VAL A 117 -3.77 -19.00 -4.34
CA VAL A 117 -4.81 -18.00 -4.44
C VAL A 117 -4.29 -16.87 -5.32
N ASP A 118 -5.00 -16.63 -6.40
CA ASP A 118 -4.79 -15.48 -7.27
C ASP A 118 -5.68 -14.32 -6.76
N LEU A 119 -5.08 -13.32 -6.10
CA LEU A 119 -5.84 -12.20 -5.55
C LEU A 119 -6.19 -11.21 -6.67
N LYS A 120 -7.44 -11.27 -7.14
CA LYS A 120 -7.97 -10.28 -8.09
C LYS A 120 -8.13 -8.92 -7.38
N PRO A 121 -7.37 -7.88 -7.76
CA PRO A 121 -7.47 -6.58 -7.14
C PRO A 121 -8.72 -5.85 -7.63
N MET A 122 -9.41 -5.20 -6.71
CA MET A 122 -10.46 -4.23 -6.97
C MET A 122 -10.04 -2.90 -6.37
N PHE A 123 -10.30 -1.82 -7.10
CA PHE A 123 -9.82 -0.49 -6.74
C PHE A 123 -11.00 0.43 -6.48
N GLY A 124 -10.96 1.19 -5.39
CA GLY A 124 -12.00 2.16 -5.10
C GLY A 124 -11.44 3.39 -4.39
N ASN A 125 -12.35 4.33 -4.10
CA ASN A 125 -12.04 5.49 -3.30
C ASN A 125 -13.28 5.91 -2.51
N VAL A 126 -13.04 6.56 -1.37
CA VAL A 126 -14.06 7.28 -0.61
C VAL A 126 -13.60 8.71 -0.40
N SER A 127 -14.53 9.66 -0.36
CA SER A 127 -14.20 11.07 -0.18
C SER A 127 -15.26 11.80 0.65
N ASN A 128 -14.82 12.86 1.32
CA ASN A 128 -15.65 13.91 1.90
C ASN A 128 -15.10 15.29 1.49
N ASP A 129 -15.54 16.34 2.19
CA ASP A 129 -15.10 17.72 1.93
C ASP A 129 -13.62 17.98 2.23
N LYS A 130 -12.97 17.13 3.04
CA LYS A 130 -11.60 17.33 3.52
C LYS A 130 -10.57 16.48 2.78
N VAL A 131 -10.88 15.21 2.53
CA VAL A 131 -9.92 14.22 2.03
C VAL A 131 -10.58 13.22 1.07
N LYS A 132 -9.75 12.52 0.28
CA LYS A 132 -10.16 11.43 -0.61
C LYS A 132 -9.18 10.25 -0.47
N VAL A 133 -9.65 9.18 0.15
CA VAL A 133 -8.84 7.99 0.42
C VAL A 133 -9.04 6.97 -0.69
N ASN A 134 -7.94 6.60 -1.36
CA ASN A 134 -7.92 5.47 -2.29
C ASN A 134 -7.69 4.16 -1.53
N TYR A 135 -8.20 3.07 -2.09
CA TYR A 135 -8.00 1.74 -1.54
C TYR A 135 -7.92 0.67 -2.62
N ILE A 136 -7.24 -0.41 -2.26
CA ILE A 136 -7.21 -1.68 -3.00
C ILE A 136 -7.79 -2.78 -2.11
N TYR A 137 -8.67 -3.59 -2.67
CA TYR A 137 -9.32 -4.66 -1.93
C TYR A 137 -9.51 -5.90 -2.79
N SER A 138 -9.75 -7.04 -2.15
CA SER A 138 -10.09 -8.29 -2.81
C SER A 138 -10.97 -9.13 -1.91
N ILE A 139 -11.90 -9.86 -2.52
CA ILE A 139 -12.70 -10.88 -1.86
C ILE A 139 -12.43 -12.18 -2.60
N PHE A 140 -12.04 -13.21 -1.85
CA PHE A 140 -11.49 -14.42 -2.42
C PHE A 140 -11.73 -15.64 -1.53
N ASP A 141 -11.73 -16.81 -2.15
CA ASP A 141 -11.73 -18.09 -1.46
C ASP A 141 -10.27 -18.50 -1.17
N HIS A 142 -10.01 -18.97 0.04
CA HIS A 142 -8.70 -19.54 0.39
C HIS A 142 -8.83 -20.69 1.38
N SER A 143 -7.80 -21.51 1.44
CA SER A 143 -7.72 -22.64 2.35
C SER A 143 -6.64 -22.35 3.40
N MET A 144 -7.05 -21.94 4.60
CA MET A 144 -6.13 -21.48 5.65
C MET A 144 -5.68 -22.65 6.52
N GLY A 145 -4.37 -22.78 6.73
CA GLY A 145 -3.80 -23.74 7.67
C GLY A 145 -4.02 -23.28 9.11
N GLU A 146 -4.76 -24.05 9.89
CA GLU A 146 -4.93 -23.88 11.33
C GLU A 146 -4.18 -24.98 12.08
N ARG A 147 -3.59 -24.68 13.23
CA ARG A 147 -2.94 -25.70 14.06
C ARG A 147 -3.97 -26.71 14.54
N ASP A 148 -3.71 -27.99 14.28
CA ASP A 148 -4.56 -29.09 14.72
C ASP A 148 -3.74 -30.04 15.59
N PHE A 149 -4.23 -30.32 16.79
CA PHE A 149 -3.50 -31.12 17.78
C PHE A 149 -3.16 -32.53 17.28
N PHE A 150 -3.99 -33.10 16.40
CA PHE A 150 -3.81 -34.46 15.90
C PHE A 150 -3.13 -34.51 14.53
N LYS A 151 -3.34 -33.48 13.69
CA LYS A 151 -2.91 -33.46 12.28
C LYS A 151 -1.74 -32.50 12.01
N GLY A 152 -1.25 -31.80 13.02
CA GLY A 152 -0.25 -30.74 12.90
C GLY A 152 -0.85 -29.46 12.33
N VAL A 153 -1.34 -29.53 11.09
CA VAL A 153 -2.06 -28.45 10.41
C VAL A 153 -3.30 -29.00 9.73
N LYS A 154 -4.46 -28.41 10.03
CA LYS A 154 -5.71 -28.66 9.32
C LYS A 154 -6.05 -27.45 8.46
N TYR A 155 -6.28 -27.71 7.19
CA TYR A 155 -6.70 -26.68 6.25
C TYR A 155 -8.22 -26.55 6.24
N THR A 156 -8.72 -25.31 6.27
CA THR A 156 -10.15 -25.01 6.19
C THR A 156 -10.41 -23.98 5.10
N ASP A 157 -11.37 -24.29 4.23
CA ASP A 157 -11.80 -23.36 3.19
C ASP A 157 -12.60 -22.22 3.82
N LYS A 158 -12.24 -20.99 3.50
CA LYS A 158 -12.81 -19.75 4.05
C LYS A 158 -12.96 -18.71 2.94
N LYS A 159 -14.06 -17.97 2.99
CA LYS A 159 -14.24 -16.75 2.21
C LYS A 159 -13.56 -15.59 2.93
N SER A 160 -12.76 -14.82 2.22
CA SER A 160 -11.94 -13.77 2.82
C SER A 160 -12.11 -12.44 2.16
N LEU A 161 -11.86 -11.40 2.96
CA LEU A 161 -11.82 -10.01 2.56
C LEU A 161 -10.45 -9.44 2.94
N LEU A 162 -9.85 -8.72 2.02
CA LEU A 162 -8.71 -7.85 2.25
C LEU A 162 -9.06 -6.48 1.74
N SER A 163 -8.90 -5.43 2.54
CA SER A 163 -9.00 -4.04 2.08
C SER A 163 -7.89 -3.20 2.71
N ILE A 164 -7.10 -2.52 1.88
CA ILE A 164 -5.94 -1.72 2.28
C ILE A 164 -6.17 -0.29 1.80
N TYR A 165 -6.01 0.67 2.71
CA TYR A 165 -6.37 2.07 2.49
C TYR A 165 -5.15 2.97 2.61
N GLU A 166 -5.11 4.01 1.76
CA GLU A 166 -4.08 5.03 1.76
C GLU A 166 -4.52 6.22 2.63
N CYS A 167 -4.24 6.15 3.93
CA CYS A 167 -4.77 7.09 4.93
C CYS A 167 -3.71 8.10 5.42
N GLY A 168 -2.92 8.66 4.50
CA GLY A 168 -1.86 9.62 4.80
C GLY A 168 -0.80 9.01 5.70
N GLY A 169 -0.51 9.69 6.81
CA GLY A 169 0.42 9.23 7.85
C GLY A 169 -0.06 8.01 8.65
N TRP A 170 -1.20 7.42 8.31
CA TRP A 170 -1.73 6.20 8.93
C TRP A 170 -1.87 5.08 7.90
N GLY A 171 -1.48 3.87 8.28
CA GLY A 171 -1.90 2.64 7.63
C GLY A 171 -3.22 2.17 8.23
N PHE A 172 -4.20 1.91 7.38
CA PHE A 172 -5.49 1.33 7.78
C PHE A 172 -5.80 0.13 6.89
N LYS A 173 -6.15 -0.99 7.51
CA LYS A 173 -6.44 -2.24 6.80
C LYS A 173 -7.55 -3.01 7.48
N ILE A 174 -8.42 -3.59 6.66
CA ILE A 174 -9.48 -4.52 7.07
C ILE A 174 -9.13 -5.90 6.54
N ARG A 175 -9.18 -6.91 7.41
CA ARG A 175 -9.17 -8.33 7.03
C ARG A 175 -10.44 -8.99 7.53
N GLY A 176 -11.09 -9.76 6.69
CA GLY A 176 -12.23 -10.59 7.07
C GLY A 176 -11.97 -12.04 6.68
N SER A 177 -12.43 -12.98 7.50
CA SER A 177 -12.54 -14.39 7.14
C SER A 177 -13.86 -14.96 7.63
N SER A 178 -14.54 -15.74 6.80
CA SER A 178 -15.86 -16.30 7.11
C SER A 178 -15.99 -17.73 6.63
N ASP A 179 -16.67 -18.53 7.46
CA ASP A 179 -17.14 -19.88 7.11
C ASP A 179 -18.39 -19.86 6.22
N GLU A 180 -19.24 -18.82 6.33
CA GLU A 180 -20.60 -18.84 5.78
C GLU A 180 -20.95 -17.65 4.88
N MET A 181 -20.35 -16.46 5.10
CA MET A 181 -20.74 -15.25 4.34
C MET A 181 -20.39 -15.34 2.87
N THR A 182 -21.31 -14.94 1.98
CA THR A 182 -21.06 -14.84 0.53
C THR A 182 -20.09 -13.69 0.20
N HIS A 183 -19.63 -13.64 -1.06
CA HIS A 183 -18.81 -12.54 -1.56
C HIS A 183 -19.52 -11.18 -1.42
N ASP A 184 -20.82 -11.13 -1.74
CA ASP A 184 -21.63 -9.91 -1.61
C ASP A 184 -21.77 -9.46 -0.15
N GLN A 185 -22.02 -10.41 0.76
CA GLN A 185 -22.10 -10.10 2.19
C GLN A 185 -20.78 -9.57 2.77
N LEU A 186 -19.63 -10.10 2.31
CA LEU A 186 -18.31 -9.58 2.68
C LEU A 186 -18.07 -8.18 2.10
N SER A 187 -18.57 -7.90 0.90
CA SER A 187 -18.52 -6.57 0.28
C SER A 187 -19.34 -5.55 1.05
N GLU A 188 -20.56 -5.90 1.44
CA GLU A 188 -21.40 -5.07 2.31
C GLU A 188 -20.77 -4.83 3.68
N LEU A 189 -20.19 -5.88 4.28
CA LEU A 189 -19.48 -5.78 5.56
C LEU A 189 -18.28 -4.83 5.46
N LYS A 190 -17.50 -4.87 4.38
CA LYS A 190 -16.41 -3.92 4.10
C LYS A 190 -16.93 -2.49 4.15
N ASN A 191 -17.98 -2.18 3.38
CA ASN A 191 -18.49 -0.81 3.25
C ASN A 191 -19.08 -0.30 4.57
N LYS A 192 -19.77 -1.16 5.32
CA LYS A 192 -20.28 -0.85 6.66
C LYS A 192 -19.15 -0.55 7.64
N ALA A 193 -18.09 -1.36 7.62
CA ALA A 193 -16.92 -1.19 8.47
C ALA A 193 -16.15 0.10 8.13
N GLU A 194 -15.91 0.35 6.85
CA GLU A 194 -15.25 1.55 6.32
C GLU A 194 -15.96 2.84 6.80
N THR A 195 -17.29 2.85 6.72
CA THR A 195 -18.11 3.98 7.15
C THR A 195 -18.09 4.16 8.66
N TYR A 196 -18.33 3.08 9.43
CA TYR A 196 -18.46 3.17 10.89
C TYR A 196 -17.14 3.53 11.58
N PHE A 197 -16.03 2.89 11.18
CA PHE A 197 -14.72 3.13 11.79
C PHE A 197 -14.05 4.42 11.28
N GLY A 198 -14.71 5.14 10.37
CA GLY A 198 -14.33 6.50 9.98
C GLY A 198 -13.00 6.55 9.24
N VAL A 199 -12.84 5.79 8.15
CA VAL A 199 -11.59 5.79 7.35
C VAL A 199 -11.16 7.20 6.94
N LEU A 200 -12.12 8.04 6.52
CA LEU A 200 -11.86 9.42 6.16
C LEU A 200 -11.42 10.28 7.36
N ASP A 201 -11.99 10.03 8.55
CA ASP A 201 -11.60 10.74 9.77
C ASP A 201 -10.19 10.35 10.20
N ILE A 202 -9.84 9.06 10.12
CA ILE A 202 -8.49 8.55 10.40
C ILE A 202 -7.48 9.24 9.47
N ALA A 203 -7.75 9.27 8.17
CA ALA A 203 -6.86 9.86 7.17
C ALA A 203 -6.66 11.38 7.38
N ALA A 204 -7.71 12.09 7.80
CA ALA A 204 -7.65 13.53 8.06
C ALA A 204 -6.81 13.91 9.31
N LYS A 205 -6.46 12.96 10.19
CA LYS A 205 -5.66 13.25 11.40
C LYS A 205 -4.20 13.53 11.09
N LYS A 206 -3.67 12.95 10.01
CA LYS A 206 -2.26 13.08 9.63
C LYS A 206 -2.12 13.04 8.11
N THR A 207 -2.31 14.18 7.46
CA THR A 207 -2.21 14.30 6.00
C THR A 207 -0.75 14.38 5.52
N LEU A 208 -0.52 14.10 4.25
CA LEU A 208 0.77 14.27 3.59
C LEU A 208 1.12 15.77 3.44
N PRO A 209 2.41 16.14 3.55
CA PRO A 209 2.87 17.53 3.48
C PRO A 209 3.01 18.02 2.02
N ILE A 210 1.91 18.02 1.26
CA ILE A 210 1.86 18.28 -0.20
C ILE A 210 2.27 19.69 -0.63
N SER A 211 2.55 20.60 0.32
CA SER A 211 3.14 21.90 0.03
C SER A 211 4.63 21.81 -0.32
N HIS A 212 5.29 20.70 0.03
CA HIS A 212 6.67 20.42 -0.32
C HIS A 212 6.71 19.51 -1.54
N THR A 213 7.79 19.59 -2.33
CA THR A 213 8.07 18.61 -3.37
C THR A 213 8.36 17.26 -2.71
N PRO A 214 7.81 16.13 -3.21
CA PRO A 214 8.14 14.83 -2.67
C PRO A 214 9.62 14.52 -2.89
N ASP A 215 10.21 13.80 -1.94
CA ASP A 215 11.56 13.30 -2.04
C ASP A 215 11.65 12.18 -3.08
N ILE A 216 12.84 11.97 -3.64
CA ILE A 216 13.08 11.00 -4.72
C ILE A 216 14.05 9.93 -4.22
N ILE A 217 13.69 8.66 -4.40
CA ILE A 217 14.60 7.51 -4.25
C ILE A 217 14.91 6.98 -5.64
N LEU A 218 16.19 6.98 -5.99
CA LEU A 218 16.68 6.49 -7.27
C LEU A 218 17.25 5.08 -7.12
N SER A 219 16.88 4.18 -8.03
CA SER A 219 17.38 2.81 -8.03
C SER A 219 18.86 2.75 -8.43
N PRO A 220 19.70 1.90 -7.82
CA PRO A 220 21.12 1.80 -8.16
C PRO A 220 21.40 1.50 -9.65
N VAL A 221 20.50 0.80 -10.33
CA VAL A 221 20.57 0.53 -11.79
C VAL A 221 20.79 1.79 -12.61
N ILE A 222 20.17 2.91 -12.24
CA ILE A 222 20.18 4.08 -13.12
C ILE A 222 21.55 4.77 -13.15
N LYS A 223 22.42 4.46 -12.17
CA LYS A 223 23.78 5.00 -12.04
C LYS A 223 24.77 4.37 -13.01
N ARG A 224 24.32 3.47 -13.90
CA ARG A 224 25.15 2.83 -14.94
C ARG A 224 25.81 3.87 -15.86
N ASP A 225 25.07 4.89 -16.28
CA ASP A 225 25.60 6.02 -17.03
C ASP A 225 24.80 7.31 -16.81
N SER A 226 25.31 8.41 -17.35
CA SER A 226 24.67 9.72 -17.24
C SER A 226 23.36 9.81 -18.02
N MET A 227 23.23 9.10 -19.15
CA MET A 227 22.02 9.10 -19.97
C MET A 227 20.84 8.54 -19.18
N MET A 228 20.99 7.34 -18.63
CA MET A 228 19.98 6.66 -17.82
C MET A 228 19.59 7.51 -16.61
N THR A 229 20.57 8.05 -15.89
CA THR A 229 20.30 8.89 -14.71
C THR A 229 19.46 10.12 -15.06
N ASN A 230 19.84 10.89 -16.08
CA ASN A 230 19.12 12.14 -16.40
C ASN A 230 17.78 11.90 -17.09
N ALA A 231 17.64 10.85 -17.91
CA ALA A 231 16.36 10.48 -18.47
C ALA A 231 15.36 10.07 -17.37
N VAL A 232 15.82 9.30 -16.38
CA VAL A 232 15.00 8.95 -15.21
C VAL A 232 14.66 10.19 -14.37
N LEU A 233 15.59 11.12 -14.16
CA LEU A 233 15.28 12.39 -13.50
C LEU A 233 14.22 13.19 -14.26
N ALA A 234 14.30 13.26 -15.60
CA ALA A 234 13.29 13.90 -16.43
C ALA A 234 11.91 13.24 -16.25
N SER A 235 11.87 11.90 -16.19
CA SER A 235 10.67 11.12 -15.88
C SER A 235 10.08 11.48 -14.51
N VAL A 236 10.92 11.49 -13.47
CA VAL A 236 10.50 11.77 -12.09
C VAL A 236 9.90 13.17 -11.97
N TYR A 237 10.60 14.20 -12.47
CA TYR A 237 10.13 15.58 -12.39
C TYR A 237 8.85 15.79 -13.22
N ALA A 238 8.75 15.13 -14.37
CA ALA A 238 7.53 15.13 -15.17
C ALA A 238 6.35 14.52 -14.39
N LYS A 239 6.57 13.40 -13.69
CA LYS A 239 5.54 12.76 -12.87
C LYS A 239 5.09 13.64 -11.71
N ILE A 240 6.02 14.23 -10.97
CA ILE A 240 5.71 15.15 -9.87
C ILE A 240 4.88 16.33 -10.38
N LYS A 241 5.28 16.91 -11.51
CA LYS A 241 4.53 18.00 -12.16
C LYS A 241 3.12 17.54 -12.57
N TRP A 242 3.01 16.39 -13.23
CA TRP A 242 1.72 15.85 -13.67
C TRP A 242 0.77 15.65 -12.48
N LEU A 243 1.26 15.09 -11.37
CA LEU A 243 0.48 14.91 -10.15
C LEU A 243 -0.01 16.25 -9.59
N GLY A 244 0.85 17.27 -9.53
CA GLY A 244 0.46 18.61 -9.05
C GLY A 244 -0.58 19.31 -9.93
N GLU A 245 -0.62 19.02 -11.22
CA GLU A 245 -1.53 19.65 -12.19
C GLU A 245 -2.85 18.87 -12.38
N ASN A 246 -2.83 17.54 -12.22
CA ASN A 246 -3.96 16.67 -12.63
C ASN A 246 -4.59 15.88 -11.48
N ALA A 247 -3.88 15.64 -10.36
CA ALA A 247 -4.45 14.89 -9.25
C ALA A 247 -5.32 15.79 -8.35
N ASP A 248 -6.39 15.21 -7.79
CA ASP A 248 -7.22 15.89 -6.80
C ASP A 248 -6.39 16.23 -5.56
N LYS A 249 -6.39 17.49 -5.13
CA LYS A 249 -5.70 17.92 -3.91
C LYS A 249 -6.12 17.10 -2.69
N LYS A 250 -7.41 16.73 -2.57
CA LYS A 250 -7.92 15.89 -1.47
C LYS A 250 -7.33 14.49 -1.47
N GLU A 251 -7.01 13.97 -2.65
CA GLU A 251 -6.36 12.68 -2.85
C GLU A 251 -4.90 12.76 -2.41
N LEU A 252 -4.18 13.78 -2.91
CA LEU A 252 -2.78 14.05 -2.56
C LEU A 252 -2.56 14.21 -1.05
N LEU A 253 -3.55 14.71 -0.30
CA LEU A 253 -3.47 14.84 1.16
C LEU A 253 -3.41 13.50 1.89
N THR A 254 -3.90 12.41 1.29
CA THR A 254 -3.91 11.09 1.93
C THR A 254 -3.01 10.09 1.22
N GLY A 255 -2.59 10.37 0.00
CA GLY A 255 -1.92 9.41 -0.84
C GLY A 255 -1.64 9.94 -2.24
N PHE A 256 -0.86 9.21 -3.03
CA PHE A 256 -0.58 9.58 -4.42
C PHE A 256 -0.16 8.32 -5.17
N ASN A 257 -0.99 7.30 -5.04
CA ASN A 257 -0.70 5.98 -5.55
C ASN A 257 -0.64 5.95 -7.08
N ASP A 258 0.27 5.10 -7.57
CA ASP A 258 0.45 4.77 -8.98
C ASP A 258 -0.59 3.76 -9.49
N MET A 259 -1.76 3.65 -8.84
CA MET A 259 -2.81 2.80 -9.39
C MET A 259 -3.46 3.47 -10.58
N ASN A 260 -3.47 4.80 -10.67
CA ASN A 260 -3.81 5.49 -11.91
C ASN A 260 -2.60 5.48 -12.86
N ILE A 261 -2.76 4.77 -13.98
CA ILE A 261 -1.69 4.51 -14.95
C ILE A 261 -1.20 5.74 -15.70
N GLU A 262 -2.04 6.77 -15.84
CA GLU A 262 -1.73 7.91 -16.73
C GLU A 262 -0.50 8.70 -16.30
N SER A 263 -0.26 8.84 -14.99
CA SER A 263 0.92 9.55 -14.49
C SER A 263 2.22 8.81 -14.84
N GLU A 264 2.19 7.48 -14.84
CA GLU A 264 3.33 6.63 -15.19
C GLU A 264 3.57 6.63 -16.71
N VAL A 265 2.51 6.57 -17.52
CA VAL A 265 2.61 6.70 -18.98
C VAL A 265 3.24 8.03 -19.36
N TYR A 266 2.74 9.14 -18.80
CA TYR A 266 3.28 10.47 -19.04
C TYR A 266 4.77 10.57 -18.63
N ALA A 267 5.13 9.99 -17.49
CA ALA A 267 6.50 9.97 -17.01
C ALA A 267 7.44 9.17 -17.94
N ILE A 268 6.97 8.04 -18.48
CA ILE A 268 7.73 7.24 -19.44
C ILE A 268 7.90 8.00 -20.76
N ASP A 269 6.85 8.66 -21.25
CA ASP A 269 6.94 9.46 -22.48
C ASP A 269 8.00 10.56 -22.35
N LYS A 270 8.07 11.23 -21.20
CA LYS A 270 9.11 12.24 -20.92
C LYS A 270 10.51 11.64 -20.76
N MET A 271 10.62 10.42 -20.24
CA MET A 271 11.88 9.67 -20.23
C MET A 271 12.39 9.39 -21.64
N ILE A 272 11.49 8.94 -22.54
CA ILE A 272 11.79 8.64 -23.94
C ILE A 272 12.16 9.92 -24.71
N GLU A 273 11.38 11.00 -24.53
CA GLU A 273 11.64 12.31 -25.16
C GLU A 273 13.03 12.83 -24.80
N PHE A 274 13.40 12.74 -23.52
CA PHE A 274 14.73 13.13 -23.05
C PHE A 274 15.82 12.32 -23.76
N TYR A 275 15.68 10.99 -23.80
CA TYR A 275 16.63 10.10 -24.46
C TYR A 275 16.81 10.45 -25.94
N LYS A 276 15.72 10.52 -26.71
CA LYS A 276 15.75 10.83 -28.14
C LYS A 276 16.42 12.18 -28.43
N THR A 277 16.26 13.17 -27.55
CA THR A 277 16.83 14.52 -27.71
C THR A 277 18.34 14.58 -27.40
N HIS A 278 18.87 13.61 -26.67
CA HIS A 278 20.24 13.62 -26.15
C HIS A 278 21.07 12.39 -26.54
N GLU A 279 20.52 11.43 -27.27
CA GLU A 279 21.19 10.15 -27.60
C GLU A 279 22.52 10.33 -28.34
N THR A 280 22.68 11.40 -29.11
CA THR A 280 23.92 11.73 -29.85
C THR A 280 24.89 12.59 -29.04
N LYS A 281 24.46 13.10 -27.88
CA LYS A 281 25.23 14.09 -27.10
C LYS A 281 26.13 13.44 -26.06
N TRP A 282 25.78 12.26 -25.56
CA TRP A 282 26.47 11.63 -24.44
C TRP A 282 26.92 10.20 -24.75
N PRO A 283 28.01 9.71 -24.11
CA PRO A 283 28.32 8.29 -24.10
C PRO A 283 27.21 7.49 -23.42
N ILE A 284 26.78 6.38 -24.03
CA ILE A 284 25.69 5.54 -23.55
C ILE A 284 26.16 4.11 -23.40
N HIS A 285 25.92 3.51 -22.23
CA HIS A 285 26.18 2.11 -21.99
C HIS A 285 25.25 1.21 -22.82
N GLU A 286 25.70 0.04 -23.25
CA GLU A 286 24.91 -0.86 -24.10
C GLU A 286 23.60 -1.30 -23.44
N ASP A 287 23.62 -1.58 -22.13
CA ASP A 287 22.38 -1.88 -21.38
C ASP A 287 21.37 -0.72 -21.39
N THR A 288 21.84 0.52 -21.35
CA THR A 288 20.97 1.70 -21.44
C THR A 288 20.37 1.83 -22.83
N LYS A 289 21.18 1.65 -23.90
CA LYS A 289 20.67 1.61 -25.28
C LYS A 289 19.63 0.49 -25.46
N LYS A 290 19.90 -0.69 -24.91
CA LYS A 290 18.97 -1.83 -24.94
C LYS A 290 17.65 -1.50 -24.24
N TYR A 291 17.72 -0.98 -23.01
CA TYR A 291 16.55 -0.58 -22.24
C TYR A 291 15.69 0.43 -23.02
N PHE A 292 16.28 1.52 -23.51
CA PHE A 292 15.54 2.52 -24.28
C PHE A 292 15.03 1.98 -25.62
N GLY A 293 15.78 1.12 -26.30
CA GLY A 293 15.32 0.46 -27.52
C GLY A 293 14.07 -0.39 -27.29
N GLU A 294 13.98 -1.10 -26.17
CA GLU A 294 12.81 -1.89 -25.79
C GLU A 294 11.62 -1.00 -25.37
N ILE A 295 11.86 0.02 -24.54
CA ILE A 295 10.81 0.97 -24.11
C ILE A 295 10.26 1.80 -25.27
N ILE A 296 11.11 2.25 -26.20
CA ILE A 296 10.68 2.96 -27.41
C ILE A 296 9.84 2.03 -28.30
N ARG A 297 10.25 0.77 -28.46
CA ARG A 297 9.47 -0.22 -29.22
C ARG A 297 8.08 -0.43 -28.61
N LEU A 298 7.98 -0.46 -27.28
CA LEU A 298 6.68 -0.50 -26.59
C LEU A 298 5.85 0.75 -26.88
N ALA A 299 6.45 1.94 -26.82
CA ALA A 299 5.77 3.21 -27.10
C ALA A 299 5.28 3.30 -28.56
N ASP A 300 6.14 3.00 -29.53
CA ASP A 300 5.82 3.07 -30.96
C ASP A 300 4.69 2.10 -31.36
N ASN A 301 4.51 1.01 -30.61
CA ASN A 301 3.42 0.04 -30.81
C ASN A 301 2.22 0.26 -29.87
N ARG A 302 2.18 1.36 -29.11
CA ARG A 302 1.12 1.70 -28.15
C ARG A 302 0.91 0.63 -27.05
N LYS A 303 1.97 -0.07 -26.65
CA LYS A 303 1.96 -1.15 -25.66
C LYS A 303 2.43 -0.74 -24.26
N ILE A 304 2.61 0.56 -23.98
CA ILE A 304 3.08 1.03 -22.67
C ILE A 304 2.11 0.67 -21.54
N LYS A 305 0.79 0.84 -21.75
CA LYS A 305 -0.21 0.50 -20.71
C LYS A 305 -0.25 -1.01 -20.43
N ASP A 306 -0.24 -1.82 -21.49
CA ASP A 306 -0.17 -3.29 -21.36
C ASP A 306 1.12 -3.71 -20.63
N HIS A 307 2.25 -3.07 -20.95
CA HIS A 307 3.53 -3.30 -20.28
C HIS A 307 3.48 -2.96 -18.79
N LEU A 308 2.94 -1.81 -18.42
CA LEU A 308 2.78 -1.42 -17.02
C LEU A 308 1.85 -2.37 -16.26
N TYR A 309 0.79 -2.85 -16.91
CA TYR A 309 -0.12 -3.85 -16.34
C TYR A 309 0.58 -5.19 -16.05
N ASP A 310 1.40 -5.69 -16.98
CA ASP A 310 2.24 -6.88 -16.79
C ASP A 310 3.31 -6.66 -15.70
N LYS A 311 4.08 -5.56 -15.82
CA LYS A 311 5.14 -5.16 -14.87
C LYS A 311 4.66 -5.12 -13.44
N TYR A 312 3.46 -4.59 -13.23
CA TYR A 312 2.85 -4.47 -11.91
C TYR A 312 1.89 -5.59 -11.55
N LYS A 313 1.92 -6.71 -12.29
CA LYS A 313 1.14 -7.93 -11.99
C LYS A 313 -0.36 -7.65 -11.82
N ARG A 314 -0.92 -6.74 -12.63
CA ARG A 314 -2.32 -6.28 -12.59
C ARG A 314 -2.68 -5.36 -11.40
N LEU A 315 -1.71 -4.98 -10.57
CA LEU A 315 -1.91 -4.05 -9.44
C LEU A 315 -1.86 -2.58 -9.90
N ILE A 316 -2.61 -2.28 -10.94
CA ILE A 316 -2.76 -0.96 -11.56
C ILE A 316 -4.13 -0.92 -12.26
N ARG A 317 -4.80 0.24 -12.26
CA ARG A 317 -6.08 0.43 -12.94
C ARG A 317 -5.85 0.54 -14.44
N TYR A 318 -6.30 -0.48 -15.17
CA TYR A 318 -6.33 -0.51 -16.61
C TYR A 318 -7.42 -1.49 -17.04
N ASP A 319 -8.59 -0.97 -17.42
CA ASP A 319 -9.81 -1.76 -17.62
C ASP A 319 -9.65 -2.75 -18.79
N GLU A 320 -8.89 -2.37 -19.82
CA GLU A 320 -8.57 -3.20 -20.98
C GLU A 320 -7.43 -4.21 -20.70
N GLY A 321 -6.73 -4.08 -19.56
CA GLY A 321 -5.51 -4.83 -19.28
C GLY A 321 -5.68 -6.34 -19.27
N GLU A 322 -6.78 -6.84 -18.70
CA GLU A 322 -7.03 -8.29 -18.68
C GLU A 322 -7.41 -8.82 -20.07
N ALA A 323 -8.16 -8.04 -20.86
CA ALA A 323 -8.53 -8.42 -22.23
C ALA A 323 -7.31 -8.43 -23.17
N ASN A 324 -6.37 -7.50 -23.00
CA ASN A 324 -5.19 -7.38 -23.86
C ASN A 324 -4.01 -8.27 -23.44
N LYS A 325 -4.14 -8.98 -22.31
CA LYS A 325 -3.03 -9.71 -21.67
C LYS A 325 -2.38 -10.75 -22.59
N GLU A 326 -3.19 -11.59 -23.23
CA GLU A 326 -2.67 -12.66 -24.11
C GLU A 326 -1.94 -12.07 -25.32
N GLU A 327 -2.55 -11.07 -25.97
CA GLU A 327 -1.96 -10.36 -27.10
C GLU A 327 -0.63 -9.69 -26.71
N TYR A 328 -0.57 -9.05 -25.54
CA TYR A 328 0.65 -8.43 -25.05
C TYR A 328 1.76 -9.45 -24.73
N LEU A 329 1.43 -10.60 -24.15
CA LEU A 329 2.42 -11.65 -23.89
C LEU A 329 3.01 -12.21 -25.19
N GLN A 330 2.18 -12.38 -26.23
CA GLN A 330 2.63 -12.75 -27.56
C GLN A 330 3.56 -11.65 -28.13
N PHE A 331 3.14 -10.38 -28.09
CA PHE A 331 3.97 -9.25 -28.53
C PHE A 331 5.32 -9.20 -27.81
N LYS A 332 5.33 -9.37 -26.48
CA LYS A 332 6.53 -9.36 -25.64
C LYS A 332 7.54 -10.43 -26.11
N THR A 333 7.03 -11.61 -26.45
CA THR A 333 7.82 -12.72 -26.97
C THR A 333 8.34 -12.43 -28.38
N GLU A 334 7.46 -12.05 -29.31
CA GLU A 334 7.82 -11.76 -30.71
C GLU A 334 8.81 -10.61 -30.86
N LYS A 335 8.69 -9.60 -29.99
CA LYS A 335 9.56 -8.42 -29.98
C LYS A 335 10.74 -8.55 -29.03
N ASN A 336 10.96 -9.70 -28.41
CA ASN A 336 12.08 -9.96 -27.48
C ASN A 336 12.22 -8.87 -26.40
N ILE A 337 11.10 -8.42 -25.83
CA ILE A 337 11.11 -7.46 -24.73
C ILE A 337 11.55 -8.19 -23.46
N THR A 338 12.59 -7.70 -22.81
CA THR A 338 13.24 -8.38 -21.69
C THR A 338 12.72 -7.90 -20.34
N GLU A 339 12.91 -8.72 -19.31
CA GLU A 339 12.54 -8.41 -17.93
C GLU A 339 13.29 -7.20 -17.34
N SER A 340 14.35 -6.71 -18.00
CA SER A 340 15.05 -5.49 -17.56
C SER A 340 14.15 -4.24 -17.62
N THR A 341 13.15 -4.24 -18.49
CA THR A 341 12.13 -3.17 -18.58
C THR A 341 11.21 -3.12 -17.34
N ASN A 342 11.13 -4.22 -16.59
CA ASN A 342 10.34 -4.33 -15.36
C ASN A 342 11.03 -3.72 -14.14
N GLU A 343 12.29 -3.27 -14.25
CA GLU A 343 12.98 -2.62 -13.14
C GLU A 343 12.24 -1.35 -12.66
N ILE A 344 12.11 -1.21 -11.34
CA ILE A 344 11.62 0.03 -10.71
C ILE A 344 12.80 0.99 -10.64
N LEU A 345 12.76 2.04 -11.47
CA LEU A 345 13.86 2.98 -11.61
C LEU A 345 13.89 4.04 -10.52
N TYR A 346 12.72 4.38 -9.97
CA TYR A 346 12.58 5.35 -8.89
C TYR A 346 11.31 5.14 -8.07
N LYS A 347 11.26 5.79 -6.91
CA LYS A 347 10.06 6.06 -6.12
C LYS A 347 10.05 7.52 -5.71
N ILE A 348 8.86 8.10 -5.60
CA ILE A 348 8.65 9.42 -4.97
C ILE A 348 7.93 9.22 -3.65
N TYR A 349 8.31 9.97 -2.62
CA TYR A 349 7.78 9.76 -1.28
C TYR A 349 7.66 11.05 -0.47
N TYR A 350 6.79 11.02 0.54
CA TYR A 350 6.79 12.01 1.62
C TYR A 350 7.22 11.37 2.93
N GLN A 351 8.06 12.08 3.68
CA GLN A 351 8.31 11.78 5.09
C GLN A 351 7.20 12.39 5.95
N ILE A 352 6.80 11.63 6.96
CA ILE A 352 5.72 12.00 7.86
C ILE A 352 6.31 12.21 9.26
N GLU A 353 6.40 13.47 9.68
CA GLU A 353 6.91 13.89 11.00
C GLU A 353 6.04 13.40 12.17
#